data_AF-K7EW64-F1
#
_entry.id   AF-K7EW64-F1
#
_cell.length_a   1.000
_cell.length_b   1.000
_cell.length_c   1.000
_cell.angle_alpha   90.00
_cell.angle_beta   90.00
_cell.angle_gamma   90.00
#
_symmetry.space_group_name_H-M   'P 1'
#
loop_
_entity.id
_entity.type
_entity.pdbx_description
1 polymer ?
#
loop_
_entity_poly.entity_id
_entity_poly.type
_entity_poly.pdbx_seq_one_letter_code
_entity_poly.pdbx_strand_id
1 'polypeptide(L)'
;MIFEKSWQTGEIPEDWKRANIVPIYKKGNKNNPGNYRPVSLTSVPGKIMEQVIKEIVCKHLESNKVIGNSQHGFVKNKSCQTNLIAFFDKITSLVDKGEAVDVIYLDFSKAFDTVSHDILIDKLGKYNLDRATIRWLHNWLDNRSQRVVVNGSKSCWKGITSGVPQGSVLGPVLFNIFINDVDIGIESTLIKFADDTKLGGVATSLEDRDIIQNDLSKLEKWSEVNRMRFNKEKCKVLHLGRNNQFHTYKMGRDCLGRSMAERDLGVIVDHKLNMSQQCDAVAKKANMILGCINRCVVSKTREVILPLYSALVRPQLEYCVQFWAPHFKKDVEKLERVQRRATRMIKGLENMTYEARLHELGLFSLEKRRLRGDMIAVFKYLKGCHKEEGENLFLLVSEDRTRSNGLKVQQGRSRLDIRKKFLTVRVVKYWNKLPREVVESPSLEIFKNRLDRHLSG
;
A
#
# COMPACT_ATOMS: atom_id res chain seq x y z
N MET A 1 31.34 1.83 21.59
CA MET A 1 31.37 1.22 22.94
C MET A 1 29.99 0.77 23.44
N ILE A 2 29.02 1.67 23.72
CA ILE A 2 27.72 1.26 24.30
C ILE A 2 26.90 0.34 23.38
N PHE A 3 26.77 0.67 22.08
CA PHE A 3 26.02 -0.16 21.12
C PHE A 3 26.63 -1.54 20.91
N GLU A 4 27.94 -1.60 20.74
CA GLU A 4 28.66 -2.85 20.55
C GLU A 4 28.58 -3.76 21.78
N LYS A 5 28.80 -3.20 22.98
CA LYS A 5 28.63 -3.95 24.23
C LYS A 5 27.18 -4.43 24.39
N SER A 6 26.20 -3.56 24.11
CA SER A 6 24.77 -3.93 24.15
C SER A 6 24.47 -5.08 23.20
N TRP A 7 24.97 -5.04 21.97
CA TRP A 7 24.79 -6.12 21.00
C TRP A 7 25.41 -7.44 21.44
N GLN A 8 26.69 -7.41 21.82
CA GLN A 8 27.43 -8.61 22.17
C GLN A 8 26.88 -9.28 23.43
N THR A 9 26.56 -8.51 24.46
CA THR A 9 26.01 -9.04 25.72
C THR A 9 24.51 -9.33 25.62
N GLY A 10 23.79 -8.61 24.76
CA GLY A 10 22.33 -8.58 24.74
C GLY A 10 21.73 -7.67 25.80
N GLU A 11 22.53 -6.97 26.62
CA GLU A 11 22.05 -6.05 27.65
C GLU A 11 21.60 -4.72 27.06
N ILE A 12 20.49 -4.17 27.55
CA ILE A 12 19.87 -2.94 27.03
C ILE A 12 19.64 -1.98 28.19
N PRO A 13 20.09 -0.72 28.10
CA PRO A 13 19.80 0.29 29.11
C PRO A 13 18.30 0.46 29.35
N GLU A 14 17.88 0.48 30.62
CA GLU A 14 16.48 0.58 31.02
C GLU A 14 15.76 1.81 30.45
N ASP A 15 16.46 2.93 30.31
CA ASP A 15 15.88 4.14 29.71
C ASP A 15 15.49 3.95 28.24
N TRP A 16 16.04 2.96 27.53
CA TRP A 16 15.65 2.66 26.15
C TRP A 16 14.36 1.83 26.09
N LYS A 17 14.02 1.15 27.18
CA LYS A 17 12.82 0.31 27.32
C LYS A 17 11.58 1.08 27.81
N ARG A 18 11.75 2.37 28.09
CA ARG A 18 10.68 3.29 28.51
C ARG A 18 10.12 4.08 27.34
N ALA A 19 8.79 4.17 27.24
CA ALA A 19 8.11 4.92 26.18
C ALA A 19 7.06 5.91 26.73
N ASN A 20 7.01 7.11 26.15
CA ASN A 20 5.89 8.03 26.34
C ASN A 20 4.87 7.81 25.21
N ILE A 21 3.64 7.49 25.56
CA ILE A 21 2.53 7.33 24.61
C ILE A 21 1.87 8.67 24.36
N VAL A 22 1.90 9.11 23.11
CA VAL A 22 1.17 10.28 22.63
C VAL A 22 -0.08 9.81 21.87
N PRO A 23 -1.29 10.05 22.40
CA PRO A 23 -2.51 9.63 21.74
C PRO A 23 -2.83 10.55 20.55
N ILE A 24 -2.88 9.98 19.35
CA ILE A 24 -3.26 10.70 18.12
C ILE A 24 -4.70 10.37 17.76
N TYR A 25 -5.56 11.39 17.70
CA TYR A 25 -6.96 11.21 17.35
C TYR A 25 -7.15 10.61 15.95
N LYS A 26 -7.93 9.53 15.83
CA LYS A 26 -8.20 8.81 14.58
C LYS A 26 -9.53 9.24 13.94
N LYS A 27 -10.67 9.00 14.61
CA LYS A 27 -12.03 9.31 14.13
C LYS A 27 -13.09 9.10 15.23
N GLY A 28 -14.32 9.59 15.03
CA GLY A 28 -15.45 9.32 15.91
C GLY A 28 -15.60 10.30 17.06
N ASN A 29 -16.03 9.82 18.23
CA ASN A 29 -16.16 10.65 19.43
C ASN A 29 -14.79 10.87 20.08
N LYS A 30 -14.39 12.13 20.29
CA LYS A 30 -13.12 12.50 20.94
C LYS A 30 -13.06 12.11 22.43
N ASN A 31 -14.19 11.85 23.08
CA ASN A 31 -14.21 11.43 24.48
C ASN A 31 -13.99 9.92 24.67
N ASN A 32 -13.93 9.14 23.58
CA ASN A 32 -13.66 7.71 23.65
C ASN A 32 -12.16 7.45 23.42
N PRO A 33 -11.40 6.93 24.41
CA PRO A 33 -9.97 6.62 24.25
C PRO A 33 -9.67 5.62 23.12
N GLY A 34 -10.60 4.72 22.79
CA GLY A 34 -10.46 3.76 21.69
C GLY A 34 -10.41 4.41 20.31
N ASN A 35 -10.74 5.70 20.20
CA ASN A 35 -10.64 6.48 18.97
C ASN A 35 -9.28 7.15 18.78
N TYR A 36 -8.30 6.86 19.63
CA TYR A 36 -6.93 7.37 19.54
C TYR A 36 -5.96 6.24 19.20
N ARG A 37 -4.92 6.57 18.41
CA ARG A 37 -3.78 5.70 18.14
C ARG A 37 -2.65 6.02 19.13
N PRO A 38 -2.15 5.04 19.88
CA PRO A 38 -1.04 5.26 20.80
C PRO A 38 0.28 5.28 20.02
N VAL A 39 0.94 6.44 19.92
CA VAL A 39 2.29 6.52 19.34
C VAL A 39 3.33 6.53 20.45
N SER A 40 4.24 5.56 20.41
CA SER A 40 5.34 5.40 21.36
C SER A 40 6.53 6.27 20.99
N LEU A 41 6.85 7.25 21.84
CA LEU A 41 8.09 7.99 21.79
C LEU A 41 9.14 7.26 22.64
N THR A 42 10.05 6.55 21.98
CA THR A 42 11.19 5.84 22.59
C THR A 42 12.46 6.69 22.59
N SER A 43 13.45 6.26 23.39
CA SER A 43 14.77 6.88 23.51
C SER A 43 15.49 7.05 22.17
N VAL A 44 16.12 8.21 21.93
CA VAL A 44 16.85 8.50 20.69
C VAL A 44 18.06 7.57 20.50
N PRO A 45 18.98 7.39 21.49
CA PRO A 45 20.01 6.36 21.40
C PRO A 45 19.45 4.96 21.15
N GLY A 46 18.32 4.62 21.76
CA GLY A 46 17.61 3.37 21.52
C GLY A 46 17.21 3.22 20.05
N LYS A 47 16.61 4.24 19.44
CA LYS A 47 16.24 4.23 18.01
C LYS A 47 17.43 4.08 17.07
N ILE A 48 18.58 4.66 17.41
CA ILE A 48 19.81 4.48 16.64
C ILE A 48 20.23 3.01 16.69
N MET A 49 20.23 2.41 17.88
CA MET A 49 20.54 0.99 18.03
C MET A 49 19.53 0.10 17.30
N GLU A 50 18.23 0.39 17.41
CA GLU A 50 17.17 -0.29 16.66
C GLU A 50 17.43 -0.25 15.15
N GLN A 51 17.93 0.88 14.62
CA GLN A 51 18.26 1.01 13.20
C GLN A 51 19.43 0.10 12.78
N VAL A 52 20.47 -0.01 13.62
CA VAL A 52 21.58 -0.95 13.38
C VAL A 52 21.07 -2.39 13.36
N ILE A 53 20.26 -2.77 14.35
CA ILE A 53 19.71 -4.13 14.43
C ILE A 53 18.76 -4.41 13.26
N LYS A 54 17.97 -3.42 12.88
CA LYS A 54 17.07 -3.52 11.72
C LYS A 54 17.85 -3.81 10.45
N GLU A 55 19.00 -3.17 10.22
CA GLU A 55 19.81 -3.44 9.03
C GLU A 55 20.34 -4.87 9.00
N ILE A 56 20.78 -5.40 10.14
CA ILE A 56 21.22 -6.79 10.29
C ILE A 56 20.06 -7.75 9.97
N VAL A 57 18.90 -7.55 10.60
CA VAL A 57 17.72 -8.40 10.38
C VAL A 57 17.24 -8.30 8.94
N CYS A 58 17.09 -7.11 8.37
CA CYS A 58 16.62 -6.93 7.00
C CYS A 58 17.57 -7.59 5.99
N LYS A 59 18.89 -7.46 6.17
CA LYS A 59 19.88 -8.12 5.30
C LYS A 59 19.73 -9.64 5.34
N HIS A 60 19.51 -10.21 6.53
CA HIS A 60 19.27 -11.65 6.70
C HIS A 60 17.97 -12.10 6.01
N LEU A 61 16.87 -11.36 6.21
CA LEU A 61 15.58 -11.65 5.60
C LEU A 61 15.62 -11.58 4.07
N GLU A 62 16.31 -10.57 3.51
CA GLU A 62 16.48 -10.40 2.06
C GLU A 62 17.33 -11.54 1.47
N SER A 63 18.48 -11.86 2.10
CA SER A 63 19.42 -12.87 1.59
C SER A 63 18.81 -14.28 1.57
N ASN A 64 17.97 -14.60 2.56
CA ASN A 64 17.33 -15.91 2.69
C ASN A 64 15.90 -15.95 2.12
N LYS A 65 15.43 -14.86 1.47
CA LYS A 65 14.07 -14.72 0.92
C LYS A 65 12.97 -15.13 1.93
N VAL A 66 13.14 -14.74 3.19
CA VAL A 66 12.26 -15.17 4.29
C VAL A 66 10.86 -14.61 4.14
N ILE A 67 10.75 -13.32 3.81
CA ILE A 67 9.46 -12.63 3.70
C ILE A 67 8.80 -13.03 2.38
N GLY A 68 7.62 -13.64 2.48
CA GLY A 68 6.86 -14.08 1.31
C GLY A 68 6.44 -12.93 0.40
N ASN A 69 6.36 -13.21 -0.91
CA ASN A 69 5.98 -12.23 -1.93
C ASN A 69 4.58 -11.62 -1.75
N SER A 70 3.73 -12.26 -0.93
CA SER A 70 2.40 -11.76 -0.57
C SER A 70 2.43 -10.56 0.38
N GLN A 71 3.54 -10.29 1.09
CA GLN A 71 3.67 -9.14 1.99
C GLN A 71 4.25 -7.92 1.25
N HIS A 72 3.52 -6.82 1.26
CA HIS A 72 3.93 -5.55 0.62
C HIS A 72 4.12 -4.41 1.62
N GLY A 73 3.61 -4.53 2.85
CA GLY A 73 3.78 -3.52 3.89
C GLY A 73 5.18 -3.61 4.49
N PHE A 74 5.84 -2.45 4.66
CA PHE A 74 7.20 -2.34 5.22
C PHE A 74 8.29 -3.15 4.51
N VAL A 75 8.03 -3.62 3.29
CA VAL A 75 9.00 -4.30 2.44
C VAL A 75 9.61 -3.30 1.46
N LYS A 76 10.93 -3.33 1.31
CA LYS A 76 11.66 -2.49 0.36
C LYS A 76 11.12 -2.72 -1.06
N ASN A 77 10.97 -1.64 -1.83
CA ASN A 77 10.40 -1.68 -3.18
C ASN A 77 8.97 -2.26 -3.27
N LYS A 78 8.23 -2.39 -2.17
CA LYS A 78 6.79 -2.67 -2.21
C LYS A 78 6.01 -1.44 -1.74
N SER A 79 4.77 -1.32 -2.19
CA SER A 79 3.91 -0.18 -1.88
C SER A 79 2.44 -0.58 -1.96
N CYS A 80 1.56 0.32 -1.50
CA CYS A 80 0.12 0.16 -1.70
C CYS A 80 -0.23 -0.04 -3.18
N GLN A 81 0.43 0.70 -4.07
CA GLN A 81 0.21 0.59 -5.51
C GLN A 81 0.59 -0.79 -6.04
N THR A 82 1.77 -1.33 -5.67
CA THR A 82 2.18 -2.66 -6.15
C THR A 82 1.30 -3.77 -5.58
N ASN A 83 0.80 -3.61 -4.36
CA ASN A 83 -0.14 -4.55 -3.74
C ASN A 83 -1.47 -4.59 -4.50
N LEU A 84 -2.07 -3.42 -4.72
CA LEU A 84 -3.34 -3.28 -5.45
C LEU A 84 -3.21 -3.82 -6.88
N ILE A 85 -2.13 -3.49 -7.59
CA ILE A 85 -1.90 -3.99 -8.96
C ILE A 85 -1.76 -5.51 -8.96
N ALA A 86 -0.89 -6.08 -8.11
CA ALA A 86 -0.63 -7.52 -8.10
C ALA A 86 -1.89 -8.34 -7.79
N PHE A 87 -2.69 -7.88 -6.84
CA PHE A 87 -3.94 -8.56 -6.47
C PHE A 87 -4.99 -8.42 -7.56
N PHE A 88 -5.31 -7.19 -7.97
CA PHE A 88 -6.40 -6.96 -8.90
C PHE A 88 -6.06 -7.32 -10.35
N ASP A 89 -4.79 -7.53 -10.70
CA ASP A 89 -4.45 -8.12 -11.99
C ASP A 89 -5.07 -9.52 -12.13
N LYS A 90 -4.90 -10.36 -11.10
CA LYS A 90 -5.51 -11.70 -11.03
C LYS A 90 -7.04 -11.62 -10.97
N ILE A 91 -7.58 -10.80 -10.07
CA ILE A 91 -9.04 -10.66 -9.88
C ILE A 91 -9.73 -10.17 -11.17
N THR A 92 -9.23 -9.11 -11.79
CA THR A 92 -9.83 -8.59 -13.03
C THR A 92 -9.71 -9.56 -14.19
N SER A 93 -8.66 -10.38 -14.23
CA SER A 93 -8.50 -11.45 -15.21
C SER A 93 -9.54 -12.56 -15.02
N LEU A 94 -9.82 -12.98 -13.78
CA LEU A 94 -10.87 -13.97 -13.49
C LEU A 94 -12.27 -13.44 -13.87
N VAL A 95 -12.58 -12.20 -13.49
CA VAL A 95 -13.87 -11.58 -13.87
C VAL A 95 -14.00 -11.43 -15.39
N ASP A 96 -12.91 -11.14 -16.12
CA ASP A 96 -12.91 -11.06 -17.59
C ASP A 96 -13.23 -12.40 -18.27
N LYS A 97 -12.84 -13.52 -17.63
CA LYS A 97 -13.19 -14.88 -18.08
C LYS A 97 -14.66 -15.21 -17.85
N GLY A 98 -15.36 -14.43 -17.03
CA GLY A 98 -16.77 -14.63 -16.70
C GLY A 98 -17.01 -15.27 -15.34
N GLU A 99 -15.95 -15.49 -14.56
CA GLU A 99 -16.05 -16.07 -13.23
C GLU A 99 -16.70 -15.12 -12.22
N ALA A 100 -17.44 -15.68 -11.27
CA ALA A 100 -17.77 -15.00 -10.03
C ALA A 100 -16.54 -15.04 -9.11
N VAL A 101 -16.22 -13.92 -8.46
CA VAL A 101 -15.04 -13.80 -7.60
C VAL A 101 -15.43 -13.12 -6.31
N ASP A 102 -15.01 -13.66 -5.18
CA ASP A 102 -15.23 -13.05 -3.87
C ASP A 102 -13.90 -12.54 -3.31
N VAL A 103 -13.91 -11.29 -2.84
CA VAL A 103 -12.77 -10.66 -2.15
C VAL A 103 -13.16 -10.43 -0.70
N ILE A 104 -12.42 -11.02 0.22
CA ILE A 104 -12.62 -10.91 1.65
C ILE A 104 -11.54 -10.01 2.21
N TYR A 105 -11.96 -8.86 2.75
CA TYR A 105 -11.11 -7.96 3.51
C TYR A 105 -11.09 -8.41 4.97
N LEU A 106 -9.89 -8.59 5.51
CA LEU A 106 -9.65 -9.09 6.85
C LEU A 106 -9.00 -7.99 7.70
N ASP A 107 -9.56 -7.73 8.88
CA ASP A 107 -9.07 -6.70 9.82
C ASP A 107 -8.66 -7.39 11.12
N PHE A 108 -7.42 -7.21 11.57
CA PHE A 108 -6.98 -7.69 12.88
C PHE A 108 -7.32 -6.70 13.99
N SER A 109 -7.74 -7.21 15.14
CA SER A 109 -7.99 -6.39 16.32
C SER A 109 -6.68 -5.96 16.97
N LYS A 110 -6.28 -4.70 16.77
CA LYS A 110 -5.06 -4.12 17.37
C LYS A 110 -3.81 -4.96 17.05
N ALA A 111 -3.56 -5.21 15.76
CA ALA A 111 -2.53 -6.15 15.31
C ALA A 111 -1.15 -5.93 15.95
N PHE A 112 -0.64 -4.70 15.90
CA PHE A 112 0.67 -4.36 16.47
C PHE A 112 0.73 -4.55 17.99
N ASP A 113 -0.36 -4.29 18.71
CA ASP A 113 -0.39 -4.32 20.17
C ASP A 113 -0.56 -5.76 20.73
N THR A 114 -0.98 -6.70 19.88
CA THR A 114 -1.34 -8.08 20.26
C THR A 114 -0.26 -9.11 19.94
N VAL A 115 0.84 -8.71 19.28
CA VAL A 115 1.97 -9.60 18.97
C VAL A 115 2.51 -10.23 20.26
N SER A 116 2.40 -11.55 20.40
CA SER A 116 3.00 -12.28 21.52
C SER A 116 4.52 -12.28 21.40
N HIS A 117 5.23 -11.86 22.45
CA HIS A 117 6.69 -11.84 22.46
C HIS A 117 7.27 -13.24 22.34
N ASP A 118 6.81 -14.20 23.14
CA ASP A 118 7.30 -15.60 23.09
C ASP A 118 7.18 -16.20 21.68
N ILE A 119 6.01 -16.09 21.06
CA ILE A 119 5.76 -16.60 19.70
C ILE A 119 6.65 -15.89 18.67
N LEU A 120 6.84 -14.57 18.81
CA LEU A 120 7.74 -13.81 17.94
C LEU A 120 9.18 -14.30 18.07
N ILE A 121 9.67 -14.53 19.29
CA ILE A 121 11.03 -15.04 19.52
C ILE A 121 11.20 -16.45 18.94
N ASP A 122 10.21 -17.33 19.11
CA ASP A 122 10.22 -18.66 18.50
C ASP A 122 10.29 -18.58 16.97
N LYS A 123 9.53 -17.67 16.36
CA LYS A 123 9.57 -17.43 14.91
C LYS A 123 10.92 -16.89 14.46
N LEU A 124 11.53 -15.98 15.20
CA LEU A 124 12.89 -15.48 14.91
C LEU A 124 13.91 -16.63 14.92
N GLY A 125 13.79 -17.57 15.87
CA GLY A 125 14.60 -18.79 15.92
C GLY A 125 14.44 -19.68 14.69
N LYS A 126 13.20 -19.88 14.22
CA LYS A 126 12.92 -20.68 13.00
C LYS A 126 13.50 -20.08 11.72
N TYR A 127 13.71 -18.77 11.68
CA TYR A 127 14.30 -18.09 10.53
C TYR A 127 15.84 -18.03 10.58
N ASN A 128 16.49 -18.75 11.50
CA ASN A 128 17.95 -18.88 11.58
C ASN A 128 18.69 -17.54 11.72
N LEU A 129 18.11 -16.56 12.40
CA LEU A 129 18.85 -15.37 12.83
C LEU A 129 19.92 -15.77 13.84
N ASP A 130 21.03 -15.04 13.88
CA ASP A 130 22.10 -15.35 14.82
C ASP A 130 21.64 -15.15 16.28
N ARG A 131 22.26 -15.92 17.18
CA ARG A 131 21.86 -15.96 18.60
C ARG A 131 22.04 -14.62 19.30
N ALA A 132 23.00 -13.80 18.90
CA ALA A 132 23.22 -12.48 19.53
C ALA A 132 22.07 -11.54 19.16
N THR A 133 21.65 -11.53 17.89
CA THR A 133 20.45 -10.81 17.42
C THR A 133 19.21 -11.22 18.18
N ILE A 134 18.93 -12.52 18.26
CA ILE A 134 17.73 -13.02 18.93
C ILE A 134 17.75 -12.66 20.42
N ARG A 135 18.89 -12.83 21.10
CA ARG A 135 19.05 -12.44 22.51
C ARG A 135 18.79 -10.97 22.73
N TRP A 136 19.34 -10.11 21.86
CA TRP A 136 19.11 -8.67 21.94
C TRP A 136 17.63 -8.32 21.72
N LEU A 137 16.98 -8.91 20.71
CA LEU A 137 15.55 -8.69 20.43
C LEU A 137 14.65 -9.18 21.56
N HIS A 138 14.96 -10.31 22.17
CA HIS A 138 14.27 -10.82 23.35
C HIS A 138 14.36 -9.79 24.49
N ASN A 139 15.57 -9.34 24.84
CA ASN A 139 15.76 -8.34 25.89
C ASN A 139 15.09 -6.99 25.53
N TRP A 140 15.05 -6.62 24.24
CA TRP A 140 14.44 -5.38 23.78
C TRP A 140 12.93 -5.34 24.00
N LEU A 141 12.27 -6.48 23.81
CA LEU A 141 10.82 -6.65 23.98
C LEU A 141 10.43 -6.86 25.44
N ASP A 142 11.33 -7.45 26.23
CA ASP A 142 11.11 -7.81 27.63
C ASP A 142 11.21 -6.60 28.60
N ASN A 143 10.43 -6.67 29.68
CA ASN A 143 10.41 -5.71 30.79
C ASN A 143 10.24 -4.24 30.37
N ARG A 144 9.54 -4.00 29.27
CA ARG A 144 9.26 -2.65 28.79
C ARG A 144 8.19 -1.97 29.62
N SER A 145 8.26 -0.64 29.71
CA SER A 145 7.24 0.17 30.36
C SER A 145 6.84 1.37 29.52
N GLN A 146 5.58 1.77 29.68
CA GLN A 146 4.99 2.92 29.00
C GLN A 146 4.14 3.75 29.94
N ARG A 147 3.95 5.03 29.59
CA ARG A 147 2.98 5.92 30.23
C ARG A 147 2.35 6.84 29.20
N VAL A 148 1.13 7.29 29.45
CA VAL A 148 0.44 8.25 28.58
C VAL A 148 0.84 9.67 28.95
N VAL A 149 1.11 10.49 27.93
CA VAL A 149 1.42 11.92 28.10
C VAL A 149 0.42 12.76 27.30
N VAL A 150 -0.31 13.63 27.98
CA VAL A 150 -1.29 14.56 27.38
C VAL A 150 -1.07 15.94 27.97
N ASN A 151 -0.81 16.93 27.11
CA ASN A 151 -0.60 18.33 27.51
C ASN A 151 0.41 18.50 28.67
N GLY A 152 1.49 17.73 28.65
CA GLY A 152 2.54 17.75 29.68
C GLY A 152 2.25 16.88 30.91
N SER A 153 1.00 16.52 31.17
CA SER A 153 0.60 15.60 32.25
C SER A 153 0.97 14.16 31.92
N LYS A 154 1.43 13.41 32.92
CA LYS A 154 1.97 12.05 32.79
C LYS A 154 1.17 11.07 33.65
N SER A 155 0.78 9.93 33.08
CA SER A 155 0.25 8.81 33.87
C SER A 155 1.37 8.08 34.63
N CYS A 156 0.99 7.15 35.50
CA CYS A 156 1.93 6.17 36.04
C CYS A 156 2.51 5.29 34.93
N TRP A 157 3.69 4.73 35.19
CA TRP A 157 4.30 3.72 34.35
C TRP A 157 3.53 2.41 34.44
N LYS A 158 3.35 1.74 33.31
CA LYS A 158 2.74 0.42 33.19
C LYS A 158 3.63 -0.48 32.34
N GLY A 159 3.82 -1.72 32.80
CA GLY A 159 4.53 -2.74 32.04
C GLY A 159 3.78 -3.11 30.75
N ILE A 160 4.53 -3.55 29.74
CA ILE A 160 4.00 -4.07 28.48
C ILE A 160 4.25 -5.57 28.44
N THR A 161 3.19 -6.35 28.19
CA THR A 161 3.25 -7.82 28.13
C THR A 161 3.10 -8.37 26.71
N SER A 162 2.75 -7.54 25.74
CA SER A 162 2.62 -7.92 24.34
C SER A 162 2.77 -6.71 23.43
N GLY A 163 2.99 -6.99 22.15
CA GLY A 163 2.99 -6.03 21.08
C GLY A 163 4.38 -5.55 20.67
N VAL A 164 4.46 -5.04 19.46
CA VAL A 164 5.62 -4.30 18.96
C VAL A 164 5.32 -2.80 19.06
N PRO A 165 6.21 -1.97 19.64
CA PRO A 165 5.86 -0.58 19.91
C PRO A 165 5.54 0.20 18.63
N GLN A 166 4.35 0.81 18.54
CA GLN A 166 4.02 1.69 17.41
C GLN A 166 4.89 2.95 17.47
N GLY A 167 5.78 3.13 16.49
CA GLY A 167 6.79 4.21 16.47
C GLY A 167 8.22 3.74 16.78
N SER A 168 8.40 2.46 17.09
CA SER A 168 9.70 1.77 17.05
C SER A 168 10.20 1.64 15.61
N VAL A 169 11.53 1.68 15.44
CA VAL A 169 12.19 1.45 14.15
C VAL A 169 12.13 -0.03 13.76
N LEU A 170 12.25 -0.94 14.74
CA LEU A 170 12.18 -2.39 14.56
C LEU A 170 10.75 -2.93 14.44
N GLY A 171 9.77 -2.28 15.08
CA GLY A 171 8.40 -2.77 15.17
C GLY A 171 7.81 -3.26 13.84
N PRO A 172 7.91 -2.51 12.73
CA PRO A 172 7.42 -2.95 11.43
C PRO A 172 8.07 -4.24 10.90
N VAL A 173 9.39 -4.41 11.09
CA VAL A 173 10.12 -5.60 10.60
C VAL A 173 9.77 -6.81 11.44
N LEU A 174 9.69 -6.64 12.77
CA LEU A 174 9.25 -7.70 13.68
C LEU A 174 7.81 -8.14 13.41
N PHE A 175 6.93 -7.19 13.07
CA PHE A 175 5.56 -7.51 12.66
C PHE A 175 5.53 -8.34 11.37
N ASN A 176 6.32 -7.96 10.36
CA ASN A 176 6.41 -8.72 9.12
C ASN A 176 6.88 -10.15 9.34
N ILE A 177 7.87 -10.36 10.22
CA ILE A 177 8.32 -11.70 10.62
C ILE A 177 7.20 -12.47 11.32
N PHE A 178 6.46 -11.81 12.23
CA PHE A 178 5.38 -12.44 12.96
C PHE A 178 4.26 -12.95 12.05
N ILE A 179 3.80 -12.12 11.10
CA ILE A 179 2.67 -12.44 10.23
C ILE A 179 3.07 -13.25 8.99
N ASN A 180 4.36 -13.55 8.81
CA ASN A 180 4.88 -14.10 7.57
C ASN A 180 4.28 -15.46 7.19
N ASP A 181 3.88 -16.26 8.17
CA ASP A 181 3.34 -17.61 8.00
C ASP A 181 1.81 -17.68 7.90
N VAL A 182 1.11 -16.53 7.91
CA VAL A 182 -0.37 -16.48 7.88
C VAL A 182 -0.97 -17.04 6.60
N ASP A 183 -0.23 -17.01 5.49
CA ASP A 183 -0.65 -17.48 4.17
C ASP A 183 -0.18 -18.90 3.85
N ILE A 184 0.44 -19.61 4.80
CA ILE A 184 0.82 -21.01 4.61
C ILE A 184 -0.44 -21.87 4.49
N GLY A 185 -0.51 -22.64 3.40
CA GLY A 185 -1.61 -23.57 3.12
C GLY A 185 -2.88 -22.90 2.61
N ILE A 186 -2.85 -21.59 2.31
CA ILE A 186 -3.96 -20.88 1.67
C ILE A 186 -3.93 -21.13 0.15
N GLU A 187 -5.07 -21.56 -0.40
CA GLU A 187 -5.19 -21.92 -1.82
C GLU A 187 -5.60 -20.71 -2.67
N SER A 188 -6.47 -19.87 -2.12
CA SER A 188 -6.92 -18.62 -2.73
C SER A 188 -5.79 -17.58 -2.76
N THR A 189 -5.95 -16.53 -3.56
CA THR A 189 -4.95 -15.45 -3.59
C THR A 189 -5.03 -14.61 -2.32
N LEU A 190 -4.01 -14.69 -1.46
CA LEU A 190 -3.87 -13.85 -0.28
C LEU A 190 -2.73 -12.83 -0.48
N ILE A 191 -3.01 -11.57 -0.19
CA ILE A 191 -1.98 -10.52 -0.19
C ILE A 191 -2.14 -9.62 1.05
N LYS A 192 -1.03 -9.06 1.52
CA LYS A 192 -0.92 -8.34 2.78
C LYS A 192 -0.23 -7.00 2.58
N PHE A 193 -0.64 -6.00 3.35
CA PHE A 193 0.10 -4.78 3.56
C PHE A 193 0.14 -4.49 5.05
N ALA A 194 1.20 -4.93 5.71
CA ALA A 194 1.25 -5.01 7.17
C ALA A 194 0.11 -5.90 7.67
N ASP A 195 -0.78 -5.36 8.52
CA ASP A 195 -1.96 -6.04 9.07
C ASP A 195 -3.14 -6.08 8.09
N ASP A 196 -3.25 -5.11 7.17
CA ASP A 196 -4.31 -5.11 6.16
C ASP A 196 -4.14 -6.33 5.24
N THR A 197 -5.04 -7.30 5.36
CA THR A 197 -5.00 -8.56 4.63
C THR A 197 -6.24 -8.72 3.78
N LYS A 198 -6.08 -9.22 2.55
CA LYS A 198 -7.22 -9.59 1.71
C LYS A 198 -7.01 -10.92 1.03
N LEU A 199 -8.09 -11.67 0.94
CA LEU A 199 -8.20 -12.99 0.33
C LEU A 199 -9.12 -12.87 -0.90
N GLY A 200 -8.72 -13.43 -2.03
CA GLY A 200 -9.51 -13.42 -3.26
C GLY A 200 -9.53 -14.79 -3.90
N GLY A 201 -10.73 -15.30 -4.18
CA GLY A 201 -10.93 -16.61 -4.79
C GLY A 201 -12.09 -16.62 -5.78
N VAL A 202 -12.09 -17.61 -6.67
CA VAL A 202 -13.26 -17.89 -7.52
C VAL A 202 -14.41 -18.33 -6.61
N ALA A 203 -15.65 -18.00 -6.99
CA ALA A 203 -16.86 -18.29 -6.22
C ALA A 203 -18.02 -18.72 -7.15
N THR A 204 -17.68 -19.29 -8.32
CA THR A 204 -18.65 -19.66 -9.36
C THR A 204 -19.42 -20.91 -8.94
N SER A 205 -18.71 -21.97 -8.56
CA SER A 205 -19.31 -23.23 -8.10
C SER A 205 -19.46 -23.28 -6.57
N LEU A 206 -19.95 -24.40 -6.04
CA LEU A 206 -19.97 -24.65 -4.59
C LEU A 206 -18.56 -25.00 -4.08
N GLU A 207 -17.83 -25.83 -4.83
CA GLU A 207 -16.46 -26.24 -4.51
C GLU A 207 -15.52 -25.03 -4.40
N ASP A 208 -15.68 -24.06 -5.30
CA ASP A 208 -14.96 -22.78 -5.27
C ASP A 208 -15.17 -22.03 -3.94
N ARG A 209 -16.42 -21.99 -3.45
CA ARG A 209 -16.77 -21.33 -2.19
C ARG A 209 -16.27 -22.11 -0.99
N ASP A 210 -16.26 -23.44 -1.08
CA ASP A 210 -15.71 -24.31 -0.05
C ASP A 210 -14.20 -24.10 0.10
N ILE A 211 -13.45 -23.87 -0.99
CA ILE A 211 -12.03 -23.50 -0.93
C ILE A 211 -11.84 -22.19 -0.13
N ILE A 212 -12.59 -21.14 -0.45
CA ILE A 212 -12.53 -19.87 0.28
C ILE A 212 -12.91 -20.07 1.76
N GLN A 213 -13.96 -20.83 2.05
CA GLN A 213 -14.40 -21.11 3.42
C GLN A 213 -13.37 -21.93 4.21
N ASN A 214 -12.69 -22.87 3.57
CA ASN A 214 -11.59 -23.64 4.16
C ASN A 214 -10.40 -22.72 4.46
N ASP A 215 -10.04 -21.83 3.54
CA ASP A 215 -8.99 -20.85 3.75
C ASP A 215 -9.29 -19.91 4.93
N LEU A 216 -10.54 -19.42 5.06
CA LEU A 216 -10.95 -18.65 6.24
C LEU A 216 -10.83 -19.43 7.55
N SER A 217 -11.14 -20.73 7.52
CA SER A 217 -11.00 -21.60 8.69
C SER A 217 -9.53 -21.81 9.08
N LYS A 218 -8.64 -21.96 8.09
CA LYS A 218 -7.18 -22.01 8.31
C LYS A 218 -6.68 -20.69 8.93
N LEU A 219 -7.15 -19.55 8.41
CA LEU A 219 -6.80 -18.22 8.92
C LEU A 219 -7.30 -17.99 10.35
N GLU A 220 -8.52 -18.41 10.68
CA GLU A 220 -9.03 -18.32 12.05
C GLU A 220 -8.21 -19.17 13.01
N LYS A 221 -7.91 -20.43 12.64
CA LYS A 221 -7.03 -21.29 13.44
C LYS A 221 -5.64 -20.67 13.63
N TRP A 222 -5.05 -20.10 12.58
CA TRP A 222 -3.79 -19.38 12.70
C TRP A 222 -3.90 -18.22 13.69
N SER A 223 -5.01 -17.46 13.65
CA SER A 223 -5.27 -16.31 14.52
C SER A 223 -5.36 -16.71 16.00
N GLU A 224 -5.94 -17.88 16.29
CA GLU A 224 -6.04 -18.44 17.63
C GLU A 224 -4.68 -18.90 18.16
N VAL A 225 -3.95 -19.68 17.36
CA VAL A 225 -2.60 -20.18 17.71
C VAL A 225 -1.63 -19.02 17.96
N ASN A 226 -1.68 -17.99 17.12
CA ASN A 226 -0.81 -16.82 17.21
C ASN A 226 -1.33 -15.73 18.16
N ARG A 227 -2.48 -15.94 18.81
CA ARG A 227 -3.12 -14.99 19.75
C ARG A 227 -3.39 -13.61 19.13
N MET A 228 -3.57 -13.53 17.80
CA MET A 228 -3.82 -12.30 17.04
C MET A 228 -5.21 -12.35 16.41
N ARG A 229 -6.23 -11.97 17.16
CA ARG A 229 -7.64 -12.15 16.77
C ARG A 229 -8.09 -11.19 15.66
N PHE A 230 -8.93 -11.67 14.77
CA PHE A 230 -9.65 -10.83 13.81
C PHE A 230 -10.71 -9.96 14.48
N ASN A 231 -10.95 -8.79 13.92
CA ASN A 231 -12.12 -7.96 14.15
C ASN A 231 -13.22 -8.37 13.16
N LYS A 232 -13.97 -9.42 13.52
CA LYS A 232 -14.93 -10.07 12.62
C LYS A 232 -16.02 -9.13 12.09
N GLU A 233 -16.42 -8.12 12.88
CA GLU A 233 -17.40 -7.10 12.45
C GLU A 233 -16.89 -6.21 11.31
N LYS A 234 -15.57 -5.98 11.25
CA LYS A 234 -14.93 -5.21 10.19
C LYS A 234 -14.44 -6.04 9.03
N CYS A 235 -14.35 -7.36 9.19
CA CYS A 235 -14.14 -8.25 8.05
C CYS A 235 -15.36 -8.17 7.13
N LYS A 236 -15.13 -7.96 5.83
CA LYS A 236 -16.20 -7.76 4.84
C LYS A 236 -15.94 -8.54 3.57
N VAL A 237 -17.02 -8.99 2.94
CA VAL A 237 -17.00 -9.68 1.65
C VAL A 237 -17.46 -8.72 0.56
N LEU A 238 -16.65 -8.57 -0.48
CA LEU A 238 -16.96 -7.85 -1.71
C LEU A 238 -17.14 -8.87 -2.84
N HIS A 239 -18.38 -9.02 -3.28
CA HIS A 239 -18.75 -9.95 -4.35
C HIS A 239 -18.56 -9.30 -5.72
N LEU A 240 -17.83 -9.94 -6.61
CA LEU A 240 -17.49 -9.47 -7.95
C LEU A 240 -17.99 -10.46 -9.02
N GLY A 241 -18.22 -9.94 -10.23
CA GLY A 241 -18.72 -10.73 -11.36
C GLY A 241 -20.24 -10.65 -11.53
N ARG A 242 -20.73 -10.85 -12.75
CA ARG A 242 -22.14 -10.61 -13.11
C ARG A 242 -23.11 -11.62 -12.49
N ASN A 243 -22.68 -12.86 -12.34
CA ASN A 243 -23.52 -13.99 -11.91
C ASN A 243 -23.14 -14.48 -10.50
N ASN A 244 -22.63 -13.58 -9.66
CA ASN A 244 -22.22 -13.93 -8.30
C ASN A 244 -23.46 -14.20 -7.43
N GLN A 245 -23.43 -15.31 -6.69
CA GLN A 245 -24.53 -15.77 -5.83
C GLN A 245 -24.58 -15.08 -4.45
N PHE A 246 -23.64 -14.16 -4.17
CA PHE A 246 -23.52 -13.45 -2.89
C PHE A 246 -23.43 -14.40 -1.69
N HIS A 247 -22.58 -15.42 -1.81
CA HIS A 247 -22.43 -16.45 -0.77
C HIS A 247 -21.98 -15.84 0.56
N THR A 248 -22.56 -16.32 1.67
CA THR A 248 -22.22 -15.84 3.01
C THR A 248 -21.18 -16.76 3.64
N TYR A 249 -19.97 -16.25 3.81
CA TYR A 249 -18.89 -16.96 4.50
C TYR A 249 -18.94 -16.77 6.01
N LYS A 250 -18.33 -17.70 6.74
CA LYS A 250 -18.18 -17.65 8.19
C LYS A 250 -16.72 -17.54 8.59
N MET A 251 -16.47 -16.80 9.66
CA MET A 251 -15.22 -16.85 10.42
C MET A 251 -15.59 -17.30 11.83
N GLY A 252 -15.46 -18.61 12.05
CA GLY A 252 -15.89 -19.32 13.24
C GLY A 252 -17.39 -19.41 13.29
N ARG A 253 -17.98 -18.81 14.33
CA ARG A 253 -19.44 -18.77 14.49
C ARG A 253 -20.07 -17.57 13.78
N ASP A 254 -19.27 -16.58 13.40
CA ASP A 254 -19.76 -15.29 12.91
C ASP A 254 -19.82 -15.27 11.39
N CYS A 255 -20.95 -14.83 10.84
CA CYS A 255 -21.09 -14.58 9.41
C CYS A 255 -20.43 -13.27 9.02
N LEU A 256 -19.65 -13.28 7.93
CA LEU A 256 -19.01 -12.08 7.41
C LEU A 256 -20.03 -11.19 6.71
N GLY A 257 -19.97 -9.89 6.99
CA GLY A 257 -20.88 -8.92 6.38
C GLY A 257 -20.54 -8.66 4.92
N ARG A 258 -21.56 -8.56 4.06
CA ARG A 258 -21.41 -8.09 2.69
C ARG A 258 -21.12 -6.59 2.64
N SER A 259 -20.30 -6.18 1.68
CA SER A 259 -20.11 -4.78 1.31
C SER A 259 -20.26 -4.54 -0.19
N MET A 260 -20.71 -3.34 -0.53
CA MET A 260 -20.84 -2.89 -1.93
C MET A 260 -19.61 -2.11 -2.41
N ALA A 261 -18.82 -1.59 -1.47
CA ALA A 261 -17.57 -0.90 -1.74
C ALA A 261 -16.69 -0.88 -0.49
N GLU A 262 -15.40 -1.18 -0.65
CA GLU A 262 -14.42 -1.21 0.43
C GLU A 262 -13.25 -0.28 0.18
N ARG A 263 -12.65 0.22 1.26
CA ARG A 263 -11.44 1.06 1.18
C ARG A 263 -10.21 0.17 1.31
N ASP A 264 -9.59 -0.14 0.19
CA ASP A 264 -8.36 -0.94 0.10
C ASP A 264 -7.14 -0.01 -0.05
N LEU A 265 -6.28 0.04 0.98
CA LEU A 265 -5.04 0.83 1.02
C LEU A 265 -5.22 2.30 0.60
N GLY A 266 -6.36 2.87 0.95
CA GLY A 266 -6.72 4.27 0.67
C GLY A 266 -7.52 4.49 -0.62
N VAL A 267 -7.73 3.45 -1.43
CA VAL A 267 -8.52 3.48 -2.66
C VAL A 267 -9.88 2.81 -2.43
N ILE A 268 -10.96 3.39 -2.95
CA ILE A 268 -12.29 2.79 -2.90
C ILE A 268 -12.42 1.80 -4.07
N VAL A 269 -12.75 0.55 -3.76
CA VAL A 269 -13.04 -0.51 -4.71
C VAL A 269 -14.50 -0.92 -4.55
N ASP A 270 -15.32 -0.74 -5.58
CA ASP A 270 -16.71 -1.16 -5.57
C ASP A 270 -16.93 -2.54 -6.20
N HIS A 271 -18.10 -3.14 -5.94
CA HIS A 271 -18.47 -4.47 -6.42
C HIS A 271 -18.55 -4.59 -7.96
N LYS A 272 -18.59 -3.45 -8.68
CA LYS A 272 -18.58 -3.40 -10.15
C LYS A 272 -17.18 -3.12 -10.70
N LEU A 273 -16.18 -2.96 -9.84
CA LEU A 273 -14.83 -2.48 -10.16
C LEU A 273 -14.86 -1.14 -10.94
N ASN A 274 -15.84 -0.29 -10.65
CA ASN A 274 -15.95 1.04 -11.22
C ASN A 274 -15.18 2.06 -10.35
N MET A 275 -14.38 2.90 -11.00
CA MET A 275 -13.53 3.87 -10.31
C MET A 275 -14.21 5.22 -10.07
N SER A 276 -15.50 5.37 -10.42
CA SER A 276 -16.26 6.62 -10.28
C SER A 276 -16.31 7.09 -8.82
N GLN A 277 -16.62 6.19 -7.88
CA GLN A 277 -16.70 6.54 -6.45
C GLN A 277 -15.34 7.02 -5.90
N GLN A 278 -14.26 6.37 -6.32
CA GLN A 278 -12.91 6.79 -5.99
C GLN A 278 -12.60 8.18 -6.56
N CYS A 279 -12.96 8.44 -7.82
CA CYS A 279 -12.76 9.74 -8.46
C CYS A 279 -13.51 10.85 -7.71
N ASP A 280 -14.74 10.60 -7.28
CA ASP A 280 -15.52 11.53 -6.46
C ASP A 280 -14.86 11.83 -5.13
N ALA A 281 -14.44 10.78 -4.41
CA ALA A 281 -13.78 10.93 -3.11
C ALA A 281 -12.47 11.72 -3.21
N VAL A 282 -11.65 11.42 -4.21
CA VAL A 282 -10.36 12.08 -4.48
C VAL A 282 -10.56 13.53 -4.91
N ALA A 283 -11.47 13.80 -5.85
CA ALA A 283 -11.77 15.17 -6.29
C ALA A 283 -12.32 16.02 -5.14
N LYS A 284 -13.19 15.48 -4.29
CA LYS A 284 -13.72 16.16 -3.11
C LYS A 284 -12.60 16.52 -2.13
N LYS A 285 -11.71 15.57 -1.81
CA LYS A 285 -10.59 15.81 -0.89
C LYS A 285 -9.62 16.85 -1.45
N ALA A 286 -9.26 16.74 -2.73
CA ALA A 286 -8.36 17.68 -3.38
C ALA A 286 -8.96 19.11 -3.43
N ASN A 287 -10.26 19.24 -3.72
CA ASN A 287 -10.95 20.53 -3.70
C ASN A 287 -11.07 21.13 -2.29
N MET A 288 -11.19 20.31 -1.25
CA MET A 288 -11.18 20.78 0.14
C MET A 288 -9.84 21.42 0.49
N ILE A 289 -8.74 20.74 0.19
CA ILE A 289 -7.38 21.27 0.40
C ILE A 289 -7.17 22.56 -0.41
N LEU A 290 -7.59 22.54 -1.69
CA LEU A 290 -7.50 23.72 -2.55
C LEU A 290 -8.34 24.90 -2.01
N GLY A 291 -9.51 24.61 -1.43
CA GLY A 291 -10.33 25.61 -0.75
C GLY A 291 -9.64 26.21 0.48
N CYS A 292 -8.94 25.39 1.27
CA CYS A 292 -8.12 25.87 2.38
C CYS A 292 -6.97 26.75 1.89
N ILE A 293 -6.23 26.34 0.86
CA ILE A 293 -5.19 27.17 0.22
C ILE A 293 -5.78 28.50 -0.23
N ASN A 294 -6.97 28.46 -0.86
CA ASN A 294 -7.60 29.68 -1.34
C ASN A 294 -7.92 30.68 -0.21
N ARG A 295 -8.35 30.19 0.96
CA ARG A 295 -8.72 31.03 2.10
C ARG A 295 -7.53 31.49 2.94
N CYS A 296 -6.56 30.61 3.18
CA CYS A 296 -5.49 30.85 4.15
C CYS A 296 -4.26 31.53 3.56
N VAL A 297 -4.05 31.41 2.24
CA VAL A 297 -2.85 31.95 1.59
C VAL A 297 -3.19 33.27 0.91
N VAL A 298 -2.64 34.37 1.42
CA VAL A 298 -2.92 35.72 0.89
C VAL A 298 -2.31 35.90 -0.50
N SER A 299 -1.03 35.56 -0.66
CA SER A 299 -0.33 35.69 -1.94
C SER A 299 -0.79 34.63 -2.95
N LYS A 300 -1.22 35.09 -4.13
CA LYS A 300 -1.68 34.25 -5.24
C LYS A 300 -0.66 34.14 -6.38
N THR A 301 0.61 34.41 -6.12
CA THR A 301 1.64 34.33 -7.17
C THR A 301 1.92 32.88 -7.57
N ARG A 302 2.55 32.71 -8.73
CA ARG A 302 2.97 31.41 -9.28
C ARG A 302 3.86 30.66 -8.28
N GLU A 303 4.82 31.38 -7.69
CA GLU A 303 5.86 30.85 -6.79
C GLU A 303 5.26 30.29 -5.48
N VAL A 304 4.04 30.71 -5.13
CA VAL A 304 3.35 30.27 -3.91
C VAL A 304 2.34 29.16 -4.22
N ILE A 305 1.44 29.40 -5.17
CA ILE A 305 0.32 28.49 -5.43
C ILE A 305 0.80 27.20 -6.11
N LEU A 306 1.77 27.28 -7.02
CA LEU A 306 2.23 26.11 -7.78
C LEU A 306 2.93 25.06 -6.88
N PRO A 307 3.84 25.44 -5.96
CA PRO A 307 4.38 24.48 -4.99
C PRO A 307 3.33 23.91 -4.06
N LEU A 308 2.40 24.73 -3.54
CA LEU A 308 1.33 24.26 -2.66
C LEU A 308 0.40 23.26 -3.36
N TYR A 309 0.02 23.55 -4.61
CA TYR A 309 -0.76 22.63 -5.42
C TYR A 309 0.00 21.31 -5.62
N SER A 310 1.28 21.40 -6.00
CA SER A 310 2.11 20.23 -6.30
C SER A 310 2.40 19.36 -5.07
N ALA A 311 2.54 19.97 -3.89
CA ALA A 311 2.87 19.27 -2.64
C ALA A 311 1.65 18.77 -1.87
N LEU A 312 0.50 19.46 -1.93
CA LEU A 312 -0.66 19.16 -1.07
C LEU A 312 -1.86 18.62 -1.84
N VAL A 313 -2.12 19.12 -3.04
CA VAL A 313 -3.34 18.80 -3.82
C VAL A 313 -3.08 17.67 -4.80
N ARG A 314 -2.06 17.80 -5.65
CA ARG A 314 -1.72 16.83 -6.71
C ARG A 314 -1.47 15.42 -6.16
N PRO A 315 -0.79 15.19 -5.01
CA PRO A 315 -0.59 13.84 -4.50
C PRO A 315 -1.90 13.12 -4.17
N GLN A 316 -2.96 13.85 -3.78
CA GLN A 316 -4.27 13.24 -3.57
C GLN A 316 -4.87 12.70 -4.87
N LEU A 317 -4.61 13.38 -5.99
CA LEU A 317 -5.11 13.01 -7.32
C LEU A 317 -4.32 11.86 -7.95
N GLU A 318 -3.07 11.66 -7.55
CA GLU A 318 -2.14 10.73 -8.19
C GLU A 318 -1.84 9.47 -7.35
N TYR A 319 -2.20 9.46 -6.06
CA TYR A 319 -1.95 8.32 -5.18
C TYR A 319 -2.58 7.03 -5.74
N CYS A 320 -1.73 6.03 -6.03
CA CYS A 320 -2.10 4.73 -6.61
C CYS A 320 -2.92 4.80 -7.91
N VAL A 321 -2.86 5.90 -8.67
CA VAL A 321 -3.71 6.11 -9.86
C VAL A 321 -3.47 5.08 -10.97
N GLN A 322 -2.29 4.45 -10.99
CA GLN A 322 -1.97 3.33 -11.88
C GLN A 322 -2.91 2.14 -11.67
N PHE A 323 -3.44 1.95 -10.47
CA PHE A 323 -4.48 0.94 -10.21
C PHE A 323 -5.86 1.41 -10.67
N TRP A 324 -6.31 2.59 -10.22
CA TRP A 324 -7.70 3.03 -10.36
C TRP A 324 -7.96 4.02 -11.52
N ALA A 325 -7.05 4.16 -12.48
CA ALA A 325 -7.12 5.20 -13.51
C ALA A 325 -8.54 5.35 -14.12
N PRO A 326 -9.11 6.56 -14.14
CA PRO A 326 -10.45 6.77 -14.66
C PRO A 326 -10.50 6.48 -16.17
N HIS A 327 -11.55 5.78 -16.60
CA HIS A 327 -11.79 5.48 -18.01
C HIS A 327 -13.01 6.19 -18.59
N PHE A 328 -13.94 6.65 -17.75
CA PHE A 328 -15.06 7.47 -18.21
C PHE A 328 -14.62 8.94 -18.36
N LYS A 329 -15.02 9.55 -19.48
CA LYS A 329 -14.73 10.97 -19.78
C LYS A 329 -15.18 11.89 -18.64
N LYS A 330 -16.37 11.65 -18.07
CA LYS A 330 -16.90 12.43 -16.93
C LYS A 330 -15.96 12.44 -15.72
N ASP A 331 -15.28 11.33 -15.44
CA ASP A 331 -14.40 11.20 -14.27
C ASP A 331 -13.02 11.78 -14.56
N VAL A 332 -12.51 11.58 -15.78
CA VAL A 332 -11.31 12.28 -16.27
C VAL A 332 -11.49 13.80 -16.14
N GLU A 333 -12.59 14.34 -16.64
CA GLU A 333 -12.90 15.78 -16.57
C GLU A 333 -13.11 16.27 -15.14
N LYS A 334 -13.68 15.44 -14.27
CA LYS A 334 -13.87 15.75 -12.84
C LYS A 334 -12.54 15.94 -12.12
N LEU A 335 -11.56 15.05 -12.36
CA LEU A 335 -10.21 15.23 -11.82
C LEU A 335 -9.52 16.44 -12.45
N GLU A 336 -9.64 16.60 -13.78
CA GLU A 336 -9.01 17.71 -14.52
C GLU A 336 -9.52 19.08 -14.04
N ARG A 337 -10.80 19.19 -13.66
CA ARG A 337 -11.39 20.39 -13.08
C ARG A 337 -10.67 20.87 -11.82
N VAL A 338 -10.06 19.97 -11.03
CA VAL A 338 -9.27 20.34 -9.85
C VAL A 338 -8.01 21.10 -10.27
N GLN A 339 -7.27 20.60 -11.26
CA GLN A 339 -6.08 21.29 -11.78
C GLN A 339 -6.46 22.62 -12.46
N ARG A 340 -7.53 22.63 -13.26
CA ARG A 340 -8.08 23.87 -13.85
C ARG A 340 -8.31 24.95 -12.80
N ARG A 341 -9.01 24.59 -11.73
CA ARG A 341 -9.28 25.50 -10.61
C ARG A 341 -8.00 25.99 -9.95
N ALA A 342 -7.04 25.10 -9.68
CA ALA A 342 -5.76 25.47 -9.06
C ALA A 342 -4.95 26.44 -9.93
N THR A 343 -4.84 26.19 -11.23
CA THR A 343 -4.11 27.07 -12.14
C THR A 343 -4.78 28.43 -12.33
N ARG A 344 -6.12 28.49 -12.26
CA ARG A 344 -6.89 29.75 -12.36
C ARG A 344 -6.71 30.64 -11.12
N MET A 345 -6.38 30.07 -9.96
CA MET A 345 -6.15 30.84 -8.73
C MET A 345 -4.86 31.67 -8.76
N ILE A 346 -4.00 31.45 -9.75
CA ILE A 346 -2.72 32.15 -9.86
C ILE A 346 -2.96 33.52 -10.50
N LYS A 347 -2.47 34.57 -9.83
CA LYS A 347 -2.58 35.95 -10.26
C LYS A 347 -2.01 36.13 -11.68
N GLY A 348 -2.80 36.71 -12.57
CA GLY A 348 -2.43 36.94 -13.98
C GLY A 348 -2.83 35.82 -14.94
N LEU A 349 -3.32 34.68 -14.44
CA LEU A 349 -3.72 33.52 -15.25
C LEU A 349 -5.25 33.31 -15.29
N GLU A 350 -6.04 34.19 -14.66
CA GLU A 350 -7.48 34.01 -14.42
C GLU A 350 -8.27 33.83 -15.72
N ASN A 351 -7.97 34.69 -16.69
CA ASN A 351 -8.69 34.81 -17.96
C ASN A 351 -8.07 33.97 -19.09
N MET A 352 -6.91 33.34 -18.85
CA MET A 352 -6.28 32.46 -19.83
C MET A 352 -7.08 31.17 -20.01
N THR A 353 -7.01 30.61 -21.23
CA THR A 353 -7.49 29.24 -21.50
C THR A 353 -6.71 28.24 -20.64
N TYR A 354 -7.27 27.05 -20.44
CA TYR A 354 -6.61 26.07 -19.59
C TYR A 354 -5.28 25.61 -20.18
N GLU A 355 -5.25 25.43 -21.49
CA GLU A 355 -4.10 24.98 -22.27
C GLU A 355 -2.97 26.02 -22.19
N ALA A 356 -3.29 27.31 -22.32
CA ALA A 356 -2.32 28.39 -22.16
C ALA A 356 -1.77 28.45 -20.73
N ARG A 357 -2.61 28.26 -19.70
CA ARG A 357 -2.13 28.17 -18.31
C ARG A 357 -1.18 27.00 -18.10
N LEU A 358 -1.47 25.83 -18.68
CA LEU A 358 -0.60 24.66 -18.57
C LEU A 358 0.76 24.94 -19.22
N HIS A 359 0.78 25.56 -20.39
CA HIS A 359 2.01 25.96 -21.07
C HIS A 359 2.84 26.93 -20.21
N GLU A 360 2.22 28.02 -19.75
CA GLU A 360 2.87 29.06 -18.93
C GLU A 360 3.49 28.50 -17.64
N LEU A 361 2.80 27.53 -17.02
CA LEU A 361 3.22 26.90 -15.78
C LEU A 361 4.16 25.71 -15.98
N GLY A 362 4.43 25.29 -17.22
CA GLY A 362 5.20 24.08 -17.52
C GLY A 362 4.54 22.80 -16.99
N LEU A 363 3.20 22.75 -17.02
CA LEU A 363 2.42 21.63 -16.49
C LEU A 363 1.86 20.75 -17.59
N PHE A 364 1.87 19.44 -17.35
CA PHE A 364 1.04 18.50 -18.10
C PHE A 364 -0.40 18.48 -17.56
N SER A 365 -1.37 18.19 -18.44
CA SER A 365 -2.72 17.79 -18.03
C SER A 365 -2.65 16.58 -17.10
N LEU A 366 -3.63 16.39 -16.21
CA LEU A 366 -3.59 15.24 -15.31
C LEU A 366 -3.69 13.93 -16.09
N GLU A 367 -4.36 13.92 -17.25
CA GLU A 367 -4.38 12.78 -18.15
C GLU A 367 -2.99 12.40 -18.66
N LYS A 368 -2.24 13.37 -19.16
CA LYS A 368 -0.86 13.15 -19.62
C LYS A 368 0.05 12.73 -18.47
N ARG A 369 -0.17 13.26 -17.26
CA ARG A 369 0.54 12.83 -16.05
C ARG A 369 0.23 11.39 -15.65
N ARG A 370 -1.02 10.93 -15.79
CA ARG A 370 -1.38 9.51 -15.56
C ARG A 370 -0.66 8.60 -16.56
N LEU A 371 -0.65 8.96 -17.85
CA LEU A 371 0.11 8.21 -18.86
C LEU A 371 1.60 8.15 -18.52
N ARG A 372 2.20 9.29 -18.13
CA ARG A 372 3.58 9.32 -17.63
C ARG A 372 3.79 8.38 -16.45
N GLY A 373 2.89 8.41 -15.47
CA GLY A 373 2.92 7.55 -14.30
C GLY A 373 2.79 6.07 -14.63
N ASP A 374 1.97 5.71 -15.61
CA ASP A 374 1.82 4.35 -16.12
C ASP A 374 3.14 3.87 -16.76
N MET A 375 3.74 4.66 -17.65
CA MET A 375 5.01 4.29 -18.31
C MET A 375 6.15 4.13 -17.30
N ILE A 376 6.21 4.98 -16.27
CA ILE A 376 7.17 4.85 -15.17
C ILE A 376 6.95 3.53 -14.40
N ALA A 377 5.69 3.17 -14.14
CA ALA A 377 5.38 1.90 -13.47
C ALA A 377 5.81 0.71 -14.33
N VAL A 378 5.50 0.72 -15.63
CA VAL A 378 5.93 -0.34 -16.56
C VAL A 378 7.45 -0.45 -16.62
N PHE A 379 8.19 0.67 -16.71
CA PHE A 379 9.65 0.63 -16.66
C PHE A 379 10.17 -0.05 -15.39
N LYS A 380 9.57 0.26 -14.23
CA LYS A 380 9.96 -0.39 -12.96
C LYS A 380 9.70 -1.89 -12.95
N TYR A 381 8.60 -2.35 -13.54
CA TYR A 381 8.27 -3.77 -13.66
C TYR A 381 9.13 -4.49 -14.70
N LEU A 382 9.51 -3.85 -15.80
CA LEU A 382 10.26 -4.53 -16.86
C LEU A 382 11.77 -4.49 -16.65
N LYS A 383 12.30 -3.39 -16.09
CA LYS A 383 13.74 -3.12 -16.00
C LYS A 383 14.21 -2.64 -14.63
N GLY A 384 13.30 -2.28 -13.74
CA GLY A 384 13.63 -1.65 -12.47
C GLY A 384 13.51 -2.58 -11.27
N CYS A 385 13.15 -1.99 -10.13
CA CYS A 385 13.11 -2.66 -8.84
C CYS A 385 11.93 -3.60 -8.61
N HIS A 386 11.08 -3.84 -9.61
CA HIS A 386 9.93 -4.77 -9.53
C HIS A 386 10.01 -5.86 -10.63
N LYS A 387 11.23 -6.21 -11.06
CA LYS A 387 11.43 -7.11 -12.20
C LYS A 387 10.79 -8.49 -11.99
N GLU A 388 10.99 -9.09 -10.82
CA GLU A 388 10.45 -10.41 -10.46
C GLU A 388 8.91 -10.42 -10.50
N GLU A 389 8.25 -9.37 -10.00
CA GLU A 389 6.79 -9.25 -10.11
C GLU A 389 6.35 -8.92 -11.53
N GLY A 390 7.16 -8.15 -12.26
CA GLY A 390 6.90 -7.76 -13.64
C GLY A 390 6.84 -8.96 -14.59
N GLU A 391 7.67 -9.98 -14.37
CA GLU A 391 7.66 -11.24 -15.13
C GLU A 391 6.31 -11.98 -15.03
N ASN A 392 5.60 -11.81 -13.91
CA ASN A 392 4.27 -12.39 -13.71
C ASN A 392 3.14 -11.51 -14.29
N LEU A 393 3.38 -10.21 -14.46
CA LEU A 393 2.37 -9.23 -14.88
C LEU A 393 2.41 -8.93 -16.38
N PHE A 394 3.59 -9.03 -17.01
CA PHE A 394 3.82 -8.64 -18.39
C PHE A 394 4.50 -9.77 -19.16
N LEU A 395 3.87 -10.19 -20.25
CA LEU A 395 4.47 -11.10 -21.21
C LEU A 395 5.27 -10.29 -22.23
N LEU A 396 6.53 -10.64 -22.42
CA LEU A 396 7.41 -10.01 -23.41
C LEU A 396 7.37 -10.77 -24.73
N VAL A 397 7.48 -10.04 -25.85
CA VAL A 397 7.57 -10.66 -27.18
C VAL A 397 9.04 -10.78 -27.56
N SER A 398 9.47 -12.00 -27.92
CA SER A 398 10.76 -12.21 -28.59
C SER A 398 10.61 -11.84 -30.06
N GLU A 399 11.22 -10.74 -30.50
CA GLU A 399 11.30 -10.39 -31.93
C GLU A 399 12.71 -9.93 -32.30
N ASP A 400 13.35 -10.65 -33.24
CA ASP A 400 14.63 -10.27 -33.88
C ASP A 400 14.48 -9.19 -34.96
N ARG A 401 13.43 -8.35 -34.87
CA ARG A 401 13.11 -7.35 -35.89
C ARG A 401 13.83 -6.02 -35.61
N THR A 402 14.58 -5.55 -36.60
CA THR A 402 15.41 -4.32 -36.57
C THR A 402 14.64 -3.01 -36.30
N ARG A 403 13.30 -3.00 -36.46
CA ARG A 403 12.41 -1.83 -36.18
C ARG A 403 11.70 -1.89 -34.83
N SER A 404 12.10 -2.79 -33.94
CA SER A 404 11.58 -2.87 -32.57
C SER A 404 12.04 -1.68 -31.71
N ASN A 405 11.29 -1.37 -30.64
CA ASN A 405 11.72 -0.41 -29.61
C ASN A 405 12.64 -1.07 -28.56
N GLY A 406 13.15 -2.26 -28.83
CA GLY A 406 14.07 -3.02 -27.98
C GLY A 406 13.37 -3.93 -26.96
N LEU A 407 12.19 -3.56 -26.45
CA LEU A 407 11.47 -4.37 -25.46
C LEU A 407 9.94 -4.23 -25.61
N LYS A 408 9.32 -5.17 -26.33
CA LYS A 408 7.88 -5.17 -26.60
C LYS A 408 7.12 -5.99 -25.57
N VAL A 409 5.97 -5.47 -25.17
CA VAL A 409 5.00 -6.17 -24.32
C VAL A 409 3.90 -6.76 -25.20
N GLN A 410 3.53 -8.00 -24.94
CA GLN A 410 2.47 -8.70 -25.65
C GLN A 410 1.09 -8.12 -25.28
N GLN A 411 0.24 -7.93 -26.29
CA GLN A 411 -1.13 -7.52 -26.06
C GLN A 411 -2.03 -8.74 -25.82
N GLY A 412 -2.52 -8.88 -24.59
CA GLY A 412 -3.57 -9.85 -24.28
C GLY A 412 -4.92 -9.46 -24.88
N ARG A 413 -5.77 -10.44 -25.16
CA ARG A 413 -7.19 -10.21 -25.47
C ARG A 413 -7.95 -10.04 -24.16
N SER A 414 -8.90 -9.11 -24.13
CA SER A 414 -9.78 -8.91 -22.98
C SER A 414 -11.20 -8.60 -23.45
N ARG A 415 -12.20 -9.12 -22.75
CA ARG A 415 -13.61 -9.01 -23.14
C ARG A 415 -14.23 -7.75 -22.56
N LEU A 416 -14.06 -7.55 -21.26
CA LEU A 416 -14.65 -6.51 -20.45
C LEU A 416 -13.76 -5.27 -20.35
N ASP A 417 -14.40 -4.11 -20.24
CA ASP A 417 -13.68 -2.85 -20.10
C ASP A 417 -12.87 -2.76 -18.80
N ILE A 418 -13.34 -3.38 -17.72
CA ILE A 418 -12.59 -3.44 -16.44
C ILE A 418 -11.18 -3.99 -16.64
N ARG A 419 -11.01 -5.01 -17.50
CA ARG A 419 -9.71 -5.63 -17.79
C ARG A 419 -8.95 -4.84 -18.86
N LYS A 420 -9.61 -4.42 -19.93
CA LYS A 420 -9.00 -3.59 -20.99
C LYS A 420 -8.39 -2.29 -20.45
N LYS A 421 -9.00 -1.71 -19.42
CA LYS A 421 -8.58 -0.46 -18.78
C LYS A 421 -7.66 -0.71 -17.58
N PHE A 422 -7.40 -1.95 -17.21
CA PHE A 422 -6.42 -2.27 -16.16
C PHE A 422 -4.99 -2.01 -16.64
N LEU A 423 -4.06 -1.72 -15.71
CA LEU A 423 -2.71 -1.26 -16.02
C LEU A 423 -2.00 -2.17 -17.04
N THR A 424 -1.96 -3.47 -16.75
CA THR A 424 -1.22 -4.47 -17.55
C THR A 424 -1.69 -4.57 -19.00
N VAL A 425 -2.93 -4.17 -19.29
CA VAL A 425 -3.51 -4.20 -20.64
C VAL A 425 -3.48 -2.82 -21.30
N ARG A 426 -3.87 -1.76 -20.59
CA ARG A 426 -4.03 -0.42 -21.21
C ARG A 426 -2.71 0.18 -21.66
N VAL A 427 -1.61 -0.17 -21.01
CA VAL A 427 -0.28 0.43 -21.26
C VAL A 427 0.41 -0.13 -22.48
N VAL A 428 0.05 -1.34 -22.93
CA VAL A 428 0.78 -2.08 -23.98
C VAL A 428 0.94 -1.25 -25.25
N LYS A 429 -0.15 -0.63 -25.73
CA LYS A 429 -0.14 0.22 -26.93
C LYS A 429 0.80 1.41 -26.78
N TYR A 430 0.84 2.04 -25.60
CA TYR A 430 1.66 3.22 -25.36
C TYR A 430 3.13 2.85 -25.21
N TRP A 431 3.42 1.82 -24.42
CA TRP A 431 4.78 1.31 -24.23
C TRP A 431 5.41 0.89 -25.55
N ASN A 432 4.68 0.12 -26.36
CA ASN A 432 5.18 -0.36 -27.64
C ASN A 432 5.39 0.76 -28.67
N LYS A 433 4.82 1.95 -28.46
CA LYS A 433 5.05 3.13 -29.32
C LYS A 433 6.21 4.00 -28.86
N LEU A 434 6.74 3.78 -27.65
CA LEU A 434 7.88 4.55 -27.17
C LEU A 434 9.11 4.31 -28.05
N PRO A 435 9.90 5.35 -28.34
CA PRO A 435 11.17 5.21 -29.04
C PRO A 435 12.13 4.28 -28.30
N ARG A 436 12.99 3.59 -29.05
CA ARG A 436 14.01 2.68 -28.51
C ARG A 436 14.89 3.37 -27.45
N GLU A 437 15.32 4.60 -27.73
CA GLU A 437 16.12 5.41 -26.79
C GLU A 437 15.42 5.64 -25.44
N VAL A 438 14.09 5.74 -25.40
CA VAL A 438 13.34 5.88 -24.15
C VAL A 438 13.32 4.53 -23.43
N VAL A 439 12.95 3.46 -24.13
CA VAL A 439 12.80 2.10 -23.57
C VAL A 439 14.14 1.51 -23.08
N GLU A 440 15.23 1.78 -23.78
CA GLU A 440 16.59 1.34 -23.45
C GLU A 440 17.32 2.29 -22.49
N SER A 441 16.59 3.14 -21.77
CA SER A 441 17.18 3.98 -20.71
C SER A 441 17.90 3.13 -19.65
N PRO A 442 19.14 3.48 -19.25
CA PRO A 442 19.94 2.69 -18.32
C PRO A 442 19.51 2.88 -16.85
N SER A 443 18.76 3.93 -16.54
CA SER A 443 18.24 4.19 -15.21
C SER A 443 16.83 4.77 -15.26
N LEU A 444 16.11 4.66 -14.14
CA LEU A 444 14.78 5.24 -14.00
C LEU A 444 14.79 6.76 -14.16
N GLU A 445 15.86 7.43 -13.75
CA GLU A 445 15.96 8.89 -13.84
C GLU A 445 16.12 9.34 -15.29
N ILE A 446 16.98 8.67 -16.05
CA ILE A 446 17.16 8.93 -17.48
C ILE A 446 15.86 8.61 -18.24
N PHE A 447 15.18 7.51 -17.86
CA PHE A 447 13.87 7.16 -18.43
C PHE A 447 12.85 8.27 -18.26
N LYS A 448 12.69 8.83 -17.05
CA LYS A 448 11.76 9.95 -16.80
C LYS A 448 12.06 11.14 -17.68
N ASN A 449 13.33 11.55 -17.78
CA ASN A 449 13.73 12.72 -18.56
C ASN A 449 13.50 12.53 -20.06
N ARG A 450 13.82 11.33 -20.59
CA ARG A 450 13.55 10.97 -21.99
C ARG A 450 12.05 10.90 -22.27
N LEU A 451 11.28 10.30 -21.36
CA LEU A 451 9.83 10.23 -21.44
C LEU A 451 9.19 11.62 -21.40
N ASP A 452 9.65 12.52 -20.55
CA ASP A 452 9.11 13.88 -20.46
C ASP A 452 9.33 14.66 -21.76
N ARG A 453 10.51 14.54 -22.38
CA ARG A 453 10.76 15.13 -23.70
C ARG A 453 9.85 14.52 -24.78
N HIS A 454 9.73 13.20 -24.81
CA HIS A 454 8.86 12.50 -25.76
C HIS A 454 7.38 12.86 -25.59
N LEU A 455 6.92 13.04 -24.36
CA LEU A 455 5.54 13.46 -24.11
C LEU A 455 5.35 14.94 -24.45
N SER A 456 6.37 15.79 -24.32
CA SER A 456 6.25 17.25 -24.53
C SER A 456 6.18 17.65 -25.99
N GLY A 457 6.87 16.91 -26.87
CA GLY A 457 6.70 17.00 -28.33
C GLY A 457 5.43 16.31 -28.78
#